data_AF-A0A7J7RP00-F1
#
_entry.id   AF-A0A7J7RP00-F1
#
_cell.length_a   1.000
_cell.length_b   1.000
_cell.length_c   1.000
_cell.angle_alpha   90.00
_cell.angle_beta   90.00
_cell.angle_gamma   90.00
#
_symmetry.space_group_name_H-M   'P 1'
#
loop_
_entity.id
_entity.type
_entity.pdbx_description
1 polymer ?
#
loop_
_entity_poly.entity_id
_entity_poly.type
_entity_poly.pdbx_seq_one_letter_code
_entity_poly.pdbx_strand_id
1 'polypeptide(L)'
;MWARAVWLGLRARVGGRRGFTSEADPQGSGRITAEVIEHLERLALVDFGNQEAVARLEKAIAFADRLHAVDTDGVAPMESVLEDRCLYLRPDNVVEGNCAEEVLQNSHRVVEEYFVAPPGNIPLPKLDEQEPFSHG
;
A
#
# COMPACT_ATOMS: atom_id res chain seq x y z
N MET A 1 32.65 -36.58 18.79
CA MET A 1 33.84 -35.91 19.34
C MET A 1 33.80 -34.45 18.93
N TRP A 2 33.58 -33.54 19.91
CA TRP A 2 33.97 -32.12 20.06
C TRP A 2 33.71 -31.15 18.87
N ALA A 3 33.19 -29.92 19.00
CA ALA A 3 33.05 -29.05 20.17
C ALA A 3 31.95 -27.98 19.96
N ARG A 4 31.33 -27.57 21.07
CA ARG A 4 30.48 -26.38 21.22
C ARG A 4 31.39 -25.16 21.36
N ALA A 5 31.11 -24.07 20.64
CA ALA A 5 31.67 -22.76 20.95
C ALA A 5 30.61 -21.95 21.72
N VAL A 6 30.86 -21.79 23.01
CA VAL A 6 30.16 -20.88 23.91
C VAL A 6 30.88 -19.54 23.82
N TRP A 7 30.15 -18.46 23.57
CA TRP A 7 30.63 -17.09 23.78
C TRP A 7 29.84 -16.48 24.94
N LEU A 8 30.52 -16.32 26.08
CA LEU A 8 30.14 -15.39 27.14
C LEU A 8 30.96 -14.11 26.96
N GLY A 9 30.29 -12.97 26.89
CA GLY A 9 30.92 -11.66 26.76
C GLY A 9 30.04 -10.54 27.33
N LEU A 10 30.20 -10.33 28.64
CA LEU A 10 30.06 -9.10 29.46
C LEU A 10 29.22 -7.88 28.98
N ARG A 11 28.33 -7.45 29.88
CA ARG A 11 27.64 -6.14 29.95
C ARG A 11 28.59 -4.93 29.83
N ALA A 12 28.11 -3.87 29.20
CA ALA A 12 28.41 -2.48 29.54
C ALA A 12 27.18 -1.57 29.34
N ARG A 13 27.20 -0.42 30.02
CA ARG A 13 26.08 0.39 30.51
C ARG A 13 26.05 1.76 29.81
N VAL A 14 24.88 2.40 29.84
CA VAL A 14 24.58 3.84 29.65
C VAL A 14 24.57 4.36 28.21
N GLY A 15 23.36 4.66 27.76
CA GLY A 15 23.10 5.66 26.74
C GLY A 15 21.67 6.17 26.94
N GLY A 16 21.52 7.21 27.77
CA GLY A 16 20.24 7.88 27.97
C GLY A 16 19.70 8.36 26.62
N ARG A 17 18.53 7.86 26.22
CA ARG A 17 17.75 8.46 25.15
C ARG A 17 16.48 9.01 25.76
N ARG A 18 16.39 10.34 25.66
CA ARG A 18 15.20 11.17 25.81
C ARG A 18 13.96 10.36 25.46
N GLY A 19 13.03 10.29 26.41
CA GLY A 19 11.70 9.76 26.14
C GLY A 19 11.15 10.47 24.92
N PHE A 20 10.70 9.67 23.95
CA PHE A 20 9.69 10.14 23.04
C PHE A 20 8.42 10.26 23.88
N THR A 21 8.17 11.47 24.39
CA THR A 21 6.81 11.83 24.78
C THR A 21 6.00 11.77 23.49
N SER A 22 5.31 10.66 23.28
CA SER A 22 4.21 10.59 22.32
C SER A 22 3.12 11.47 22.88
N GLU A 23 3.19 12.76 22.53
CA GLU A 23 2.07 13.66 22.65
C GLU A 23 1.04 13.11 21.68
N ALA A 24 0.02 12.43 22.22
CA ALA A 24 -1.06 11.89 21.42
C ALA A 24 -1.73 13.06 20.69
N ASP A 25 -1.47 13.17 19.38
CA ASP A 25 -2.22 14.08 18.52
C ASP A 25 -3.70 13.72 18.62
N PRO A 26 -4.58 14.65 19.02
CA PRO A 26 -6.02 14.40 19.08
C PRO A 26 -6.58 14.57 17.67
N GLN A 27 -6.20 13.70 16.74
CA GLN A 27 -6.76 13.65 15.38
C GLN A 27 -7.57 12.37 15.16
N GLY A 28 -8.41 12.01 16.14
CA GLY A 28 -9.49 11.06 15.92
C GLY A 28 -10.71 11.79 15.37
N SER A 29 -11.24 11.33 14.23
CA SER A 29 -12.47 11.85 13.59
C SER A 29 -12.36 13.24 12.92
N GLY A 30 -11.34 13.47 12.09
CA GLY A 30 -11.33 14.60 11.16
C GLY A 30 -12.20 14.33 9.94
N ARG A 31 -13.10 15.28 9.58
CA ARG A 31 -13.76 15.28 8.27
C ARG A 31 -12.69 15.21 7.17
N ILE A 32 -12.88 14.33 6.19
CA ILE A 32 -11.93 14.20 5.09
C ILE A 32 -12.11 15.40 4.15
N THR A 33 -11.02 16.11 3.86
CA THR A 33 -11.06 17.26 2.96
C THR A 33 -11.18 16.81 1.51
N ALA A 34 -11.79 17.65 0.66
CA ALA A 34 -11.90 17.37 -0.77
C ALA A 34 -10.52 17.15 -1.43
N GLU A 35 -9.49 17.88 -0.99
CA GLU A 35 -8.10 17.73 -1.44
C GLU A 35 -7.54 16.32 -1.16
N VAL A 36 -7.87 15.74 0.00
CA VAL A 36 -7.46 14.37 0.35
C VAL A 36 -8.22 13.35 -0.49
N ILE A 37 -9.51 13.57 -0.76
CA ILE A 37 -10.27 12.71 -1.67
C ILE A 37 -9.67 12.73 -3.07
N GLU A 38 -9.44 13.91 -3.65
CA GLU A 38 -8.80 14.05 -4.97
C GLU A 38 -7.41 13.37 -5.02
N HIS A 39 -6.65 13.50 -3.94
CA HIS A 39 -5.36 12.83 -3.83
C HIS A 39 -5.48 11.30 -3.83
N LEU A 40 -6.45 10.77 -3.08
CA LEU A 40 -6.72 9.33 -3.02
C LEU A 40 -7.24 8.79 -4.36
N GLU A 41 -8.11 9.53 -5.05
CA GLU A 41 -8.61 9.19 -6.39
C GLU A 41 -7.46 9.03 -7.37
N ARG A 42 -6.52 9.99 -7.37
CA ARG A 42 -5.34 9.96 -8.23
C ARG A 42 -4.42 8.78 -7.92
N LEU A 43 -4.24 8.42 -6.66
CA LEU A 43 -3.41 7.28 -6.27
C LEU A 43 -4.06 5.94 -6.59
N ALA A 44 -5.37 5.83 -6.37
CA ALA A 44 -6.13 4.61 -6.61
C ALA A 44 -6.51 4.42 -8.09
N LEU A 45 -6.43 5.48 -8.90
CA LEU A 45 -6.97 5.53 -10.27
C LEU A 45 -8.48 5.20 -10.31
N VAL A 46 -9.21 5.68 -9.30
CA VAL A 46 -10.65 5.46 -9.10
C VAL A 46 -11.32 6.80 -8.79
N ASP A 47 -12.55 6.99 -9.27
CA ASP A 47 -13.40 8.14 -8.93
C ASP A 47 -14.18 7.86 -7.62
N PHE A 48 -13.99 8.70 -6.61
CA PHE A 48 -14.64 8.64 -5.30
C PHE A 48 -15.65 9.78 -5.09
N GLY A 49 -15.94 10.60 -6.12
CA GLY A 49 -16.71 11.84 -6.06
C GLY A 49 -18.19 11.73 -5.62
N ASN A 50 -18.64 10.52 -5.24
CA ASN A 50 -19.95 10.30 -4.63
C ASN A 50 -19.90 10.54 -3.11
N GLN A 51 -20.82 11.36 -2.59
CA GLN A 51 -20.99 11.60 -1.15
C GLN A 51 -21.16 10.32 -0.33
N GLU A 52 -21.80 9.30 -0.89
CA GLU A 52 -21.97 8.02 -0.21
C GLU A 52 -20.64 7.26 -0.04
N ALA A 53 -19.73 7.37 -1.00
CA ALA A 53 -18.40 6.77 -0.93
C ALA A 53 -17.55 7.43 0.15
N VAL A 54 -17.58 8.77 0.21
CA VAL A 54 -16.90 9.54 1.27
C VAL A 54 -17.43 9.16 2.65
N ALA A 55 -18.75 9.06 2.82
CA ALA A 55 -19.34 8.65 4.09
C ALA A 55 -18.97 7.21 4.51
N ARG A 56 -18.79 6.29 3.55
CA ARG A 56 -18.27 4.94 3.82
C ARG A 56 -16.81 4.98 4.24
N LEU A 57 -15.99 5.79 3.58
CA LEU A 57 -14.58 5.97 3.91
C LEU A 57 -14.40 6.53 5.33
N GLU A 58 -15.15 7.58 5.69
CA GLU A 58 -15.13 8.15 7.04
C GLU A 58 -15.52 7.11 8.11
N LYS A 59 -16.53 6.27 7.85
CA LYS A 59 -16.92 5.18 8.75
C LYS A 59 -15.83 4.11 8.88
N ALA A 60 -15.12 3.79 7.79
CA ALA A 60 -14.04 2.81 7.80
C ALA A 60 -12.83 3.32 8.60
N ILE A 61 -12.48 4.61 8.47
CA ILE A 61 -11.43 5.27 9.26
C ILE A 61 -11.82 5.26 10.74
N ALA A 62 -13.03 5.72 11.09
CA ALA A 62 -13.52 5.69 12.47
C ALA A 62 -13.59 4.26 13.07
N PHE A 63 -13.72 3.23 12.23
CA PHE A 63 -13.61 1.84 12.66
C PHE A 63 -12.16 1.45 12.94
N ALA A 64 -11.22 1.83 12.06
CA ALA A 64 -9.79 1.57 12.21
C ALA A 64 -9.16 2.34 13.39
N ASP A 65 -9.64 3.55 13.69
CA ASP A 65 -9.15 4.39 14.80
C ASP A 65 -9.22 3.67 16.16
N ARG A 66 -10.12 2.68 16.31
CA ARG A 66 -10.23 1.86 17.52
C ARG A 66 -8.95 1.06 17.81
N LEU A 67 -8.15 0.77 16.78
CA LEU A 67 -6.87 0.07 16.93
C LEU A 67 -5.82 0.92 17.66
N HIS A 68 -5.94 2.25 17.69
CA HIS A 68 -5.04 3.12 18.46
C HIS A 68 -5.15 2.93 19.98
N ALA A 69 -6.24 2.34 20.47
CA ALA A 69 -6.40 2.02 21.89
C ALA A 69 -5.62 0.76 22.31
N VAL A 70 -5.07 0.00 21.35
CA VAL A 70 -4.28 -1.20 21.62
C VAL A 70 -2.83 -0.80 21.90
N ASP A 71 -2.31 -1.20 23.06
CA ASP A 71 -0.90 -1.01 23.39
C ASP A 71 -0.02 -1.95 22.55
N THR A 72 0.81 -1.36 21.69
CA THR A 72 1.79 -2.06 20.86
C THR A 72 3.23 -1.71 21.24
N ASP A 73 3.45 -1.11 22.41
CA ASP A 73 4.80 -0.73 22.86
C ASP A 73 5.71 -1.96 23.01
N GLY A 74 6.83 -1.93 22.28
CA GLY A 74 7.80 -3.02 22.28
C GLY A 74 7.35 -4.27 21.49
N VAL A 75 6.21 -4.23 20.81
CA VAL A 75 5.76 -5.30 19.91
C VAL A 75 6.33 -5.05 18.52
N ALA A 76 7.13 -5.99 18.01
CA ALA A 76 7.62 -5.92 16.64
C ALA A 76 6.46 -6.13 15.64
N PRO A 77 6.39 -5.36 14.54
CA PRO A 77 5.40 -5.61 13.48
C PRO A 77 5.53 -7.01 12.89
N MET A 78 4.39 -7.66 12.64
CA MET A 78 4.36 -8.98 12.02
C MET A 78 4.45 -8.84 10.48
N GLU A 79 5.51 -9.38 9.88
CA GLU A 79 5.72 -9.32 8.42
C GLU A 79 5.08 -10.52 7.69
N SER A 80 5.15 -11.70 8.30
CA SER A 80 4.62 -12.96 7.78
C SER A 80 4.21 -13.83 8.95
N VAL A 81 3.13 -14.61 8.81
CA VAL A 81 2.77 -15.63 9.81
C VAL A 81 3.73 -16.84 9.80
N LEU A 82 4.65 -16.90 8.83
CA LEU A 82 5.62 -17.98 8.62
C LEU A 82 7.04 -17.54 8.98
N GLU A 83 7.22 -16.93 10.15
CA GLU A 83 8.49 -16.35 10.59
C GLU A 83 9.64 -17.38 10.67
N ASP A 84 9.33 -18.65 10.93
CA ASP A 84 10.32 -19.73 11.04
C ASP A 84 10.81 -20.29 9.69
N ARG A 85 10.38 -19.69 8.56
CA ARG A 85 10.71 -20.20 7.23
C ARG A 85 11.76 -19.34 6.55
N CYS A 86 12.75 -20.00 5.98
CA CYS A 86 13.69 -19.36 5.06
C CYS A 86 12.95 -18.86 3.81
N LEU A 87 13.48 -17.79 3.21
CA LEU A 87 13.03 -17.29 1.92
C LEU A 87 13.14 -18.38 0.85
N TYR A 88 12.04 -18.63 0.14
CA TYR A 88 12.00 -19.60 -0.95
C TYR A 88 12.61 -18.98 -2.20
N LEU A 89 13.70 -19.60 -2.69
CA LEU A 89 14.33 -19.22 -3.94
C LEU A 89 13.85 -20.17 -5.05
N ARG A 90 13.45 -19.60 -6.19
CA ARG A 90 13.18 -20.33 -7.41
C ARG A 90 14.52 -20.67 -8.10
N PRO A 91 14.73 -21.89 -8.61
CA PRO A 91 15.91 -22.19 -9.43
C PRO A 91 15.92 -21.34 -10.70
N ASP A 92 17.12 -20.98 -11.18
CA ASP A 92 17.31 -20.22 -12.42
C ASP A 92 17.25 -21.14 -13.64
N ASN A 93 16.05 -21.66 -13.90
CA ASN A 93 15.77 -22.53 -15.03
C ASN A 93 14.71 -21.87 -15.92
N VAL A 94 14.95 -21.84 -17.23
CA VAL A 94 13.97 -21.37 -18.22
C VAL A 94 12.93 -22.49 -18.43
N VAL A 95 11.66 -22.18 -18.18
CA VAL A 95 10.54 -23.14 -18.28
C VAL A 95 9.50 -22.76 -19.33
N GLU A 96 9.36 -21.46 -19.66
CA GLU A 96 8.31 -20.94 -20.54
C GLU A 96 8.91 -20.16 -21.71
N GLY A 97 8.29 -20.26 -22.88
CA GLY A 97 8.66 -19.54 -24.10
C GLY A 97 7.59 -19.67 -25.19
N ASN A 98 7.59 -18.74 -26.15
CA ASN A 98 6.67 -18.72 -27.30
C ASN A 98 5.15 -18.68 -26.96
N CYS A 99 4.75 -18.16 -25.79
CA CYS A 99 3.35 -18.04 -25.36
C CYS A 99 2.72 -16.68 -25.69
N ALA A 100 3.23 -15.95 -26.69
CA ALA A 100 2.76 -14.59 -27.01
C ALA A 100 1.25 -14.53 -27.29
N GLU A 101 0.72 -15.51 -28.03
CA GLU A 101 -0.71 -15.62 -28.32
C GLU A 101 -1.56 -15.77 -27.05
N GLU A 102 -1.16 -16.65 -26.14
CA GLU A 102 -1.86 -16.88 -24.86
C GLU A 102 -1.79 -15.66 -23.94
N VAL A 103 -0.67 -14.94 -23.93
CA VAL A 103 -0.49 -13.72 -23.12
C VAL A 103 -1.36 -12.58 -23.66
N LEU A 104 -1.46 -12.45 -24.97
CA LEU A 104 -2.17 -11.34 -25.62
C LEU A 104 -3.68 -11.56 -25.75
N GLN A 105 -4.20 -12.77 -25.51
CA GLN A 105 -5.61 -13.13 -25.74
C GLN A 105 -6.64 -12.23 -25.04
N ASN A 106 -6.30 -11.68 -23.87
CA ASN A 106 -7.21 -10.82 -23.08
C ASN A 106 -7.02 -9.33 -23.37
N SER A 107 -6.16 -8.97 -24.31
CA SER A 107 -5.86 -7.57 -24.62
C SER A 107 -7.04 -6.93 -25.32
N HIS A 108 -7.40 -5.71 -24.89
CA HIS A 108 -8.42 -4.94 -25.60
C HIS A 108 -8.01 -4.57 -27.02
N ARG A 109 -6.71 -4.27 -27.22
CA ARG A 109 -6.14 -3.96 -28.53
C ARG A 109 -4.68 -4.40 -28.59
N VAL A 110 -4.31 -4.99 -29.72
CA VAL A 110 -2.95 -5.44 -30.04
C VAL A 110 -2.55 -4.87 -31.40
N VAL A 111 -1.31 -4.44 -31.54
CA VAL A 111 -0.69 -4.06 -32.82
C VAL A 111 0.70 -4.68 -32.87
N GLU A 112 0.99 -5.46 -33.90
CA GLU A 112 2.31 -6.11 -34.09
C GLU A 112 2.80 -6.86 -32.83
N GLU A 113 1.90 -7.59 -32.16
CA GLU A 113 2.19 -8.34 -30.92
C GLU A 113 2.50 -7.46 -29.69
N TYR A 114 2.23 -6.16 -29.76
CA TYR A 114 2.32 -5.24 -28.63
C TYR A 114 0.95 -4.89 -28.05
N PHE A 115 0.88 -4.79 -26.72
CA PHE A 115 -0.26 -4.16 -26.04
C PHE A 115 -0.36 -2.70 -26.43
N VAL A 116 -1.57 -2.24 -26.74
CA VAL A 116 -1.78 -0.83 -27.06
C VAL A 116 -2.50 -0.11 -25.93
N ALA A 117 -1.82 0.86 -25.33
CA ALA A 117 -2.38 1.80 -24.38
C ALA A 117 -2.58 3.18 -25.05
N PRO A 118 -3.51 4.03 -24.55
CA PRO A 118 -3.52 5.45 -24.85
C PRO A 118 -2.17 6.09 -24.48
N PRO A 119 -1.79 7.23 -25.09
CA PRO A 119 -0.60 7.96 -24.67
C PRO A 119 -0.73 8.31 -23.18
N GLY A 120 0.06 7.63 -22.34
CA GLY A 120 0.12 7.89 -20.91
C GLY A 120 0.67 9.28 -20.64
N ASN A 121 0.26 9.88 -19.51
CA ASN A 121 0.65 11.22 -19.05
C ASN A 121 -0.23 12.40 -19.53
N ILE A 122 -1.50 12.15 -19.85
CA ILE A 122 -2.50 13.23 -19.94
C ILE A 122 -2.95 13.55 -18.50
N PRO A 123 -2.71 14.77 -17.97
CA PRO A 123 -3.24 15.15 -16.66
C PRO A 123 -4.77 15.01 -16.69
N LEU A 124 -5.35 14.49 -15.61
CA LEU A 124 -6.80 14.50 -15.45
C LEU A 124 -7.30 15.95 -15.61
N PRO A 125 -8.33 16.20 -16.42
CA PRO A 125 -8.90 17.54 -16.54
C PRO A 125 -9.35 18.00 -15.14
N LYS A 126 -8.97 19.23 -14.78
CA LYS A 126 -9.37 19.81 -13.50
C LYS A 126 -10.89 19.89 -13.46
N LEU A 127 -11.50 19.78 -12.28
CA LEU A 127 -12.97 19.81 -12.12
C LEU A 127 -13.61 21.05 -12.77
N ASP A 128 -12.87 22.16 -12.87
CA ASP A 128 -13.30 23.41 -13.52
C ASP A 128 -13.39 23.33 -15.07
N GLU A 129 -12.85 22.28 -15.68
CA GLU A 129 -12.73 22.07 -17.13
C GLU A 129 -13.62 20.91 -17.63
N GLN A 130 -14.39 20.26 -16.76
CA GLN A 130 -15.30 19.20 -17.17
C GLN A 130 -16.56 19.83 -17.80
N GLU A 131 -16.67 19.77 -19.13
CA GLU A 131 -17.94 20.10 -19.79
C GLU A 131 -19.04 19.12 -19.33
N PRO A 132 -20.24 19.62 -18.99
CA PRO A 132 -21.33 18.76 -18.58
C PRO A 132 -21.65 17.78 -19.71
N PHE A 133 -21.52 16.48 -19.43
CA PHE A 133 -21.87 15.40 -20.35
C PHE A 133 -23.30 15.58 -20.85
N SER A 134 -23.42 16.08 -22.09
CA SER A 134 -24.69 16.24 -22.78
C SER A 134 -25.22 14.85 -23.10
N HIS A 135 -26.23 14.40 -22.34
CA HIS A 135 -26.98 13.20 -22.65
C HIS A 135 -27.90 13.51 -23.83
N GLY A 136 -27.57 12.98 -25.01
CA GLY A 136 -28.40 12.97 -26.22
C GLY A 136 -28.86 11.56 -26.54
#